data_AF-A0A6A0GWU8-F1
#
_entry.id   AF-A0A6A0GWU8-F1
#
_cell.length_a   1.000
_cell.length_b   1.000
_cell.length_c   1.000
_cell.angle_alpha   90.00
_cell.angle_beta   90.00
_cell.angle_gamma   90.00
#
_symmetry.space_group_name_H-M   'P 1'
#
loop_
_entity.id
_entity.type
_entity.pdbx_description
1 polymer ?
#
loop_
_entity_poly.entity_id
_entity_poly.type
_entity_poly.pdbx_seq_one_letter_code
_entity_poly.pdbx_strand_id
1 'polypeptide(L)'
;MGALIATVAFLLLGPSPILPIKNSLPLCIFALVVHGLGFGAQFVATFSGTHKDALEAGLPDDLTTYGLVSGLWNSSFALGGFIGPSIAGLMFDTIGFGWGTSIIALLHLFVAIITIFLSCYYRDEDLAERTSLFQRFVRKS
;
A
#
# COMPACT_ATOMS: atom_id res chain seq x y z
N MET A 1 -2.06 -3.76 5.83
CA MET A 1 -3.35 -4.49 5.73
C MET A 1 -4.03 -4.31 4.38
N GLY A 2 -4.24 -3.09 3.86
CA GLY A 2 -4.86 -2.86 2.54
C GLY A 2 -4.19 -3.61 1.37
N ALA A 3 -2.86 -3.63 1.32
CA ALA A 3 -2.10 -4.35 0.28
C ALA A 3 -2.32 -5.88 0.28
N LEU A 4 -2.56 -6.51 1.44
CA LEU A 4 -2.87 -7.94 1.52
C LEU A 4 -4.26 -8.23 0.93
N ILE A 5 -5.24 -7.37 1.23
CA ILE A 5 -6.60 -7.47 0.68
C ILE A 5 -6.55 -7.30 -0.85
N ALA A 6 -5.78 -6.32 -1.34
CA ALA A 6 -5.58 -6.11 -2.77
C ALA A 6 -4.91 -7.32 -3.45
N THR A 7 -3.93 -7.96 -2.80
CA THR A 7 -3.29 -9.18 -3.30
C THR A 7 -4.31 -10.30 -3.49
N VAL A 8 -5.14 -10.57 -2.48
CA VAL A 8 -6.19 -11.60 -2.57
C VAL A 8 -7.19 -11.26 -3.68
N ALA A 9 -7.59 -10.00 -3.80
CA ALA A 9 -8.50 -9.56 -4.84
C ALA A 9 -7.94 -9.76 -6.26
N PHE A 10 -6.66 -9.42 -6.50
CA PHE A 10 -6.02 -9.64 -7.81
C PHE A 10 -5.83 -11.13 -8.15
N LEU A 11 -5.58 -11.98 -7.16
CA LEU A 11 -5.52 -13.43 -7.36
C LEU A 11 -6.89 -14.02 -7.75
N LEU A 12 -7.98 -13.42 -7.30
CA LEU A 12 -9.36 -13.83 -7.65
C LEU A 12 -9.85 -13.23 -8.98
N LEU A 13 -9.28 -12.10 -9.41
CA LEU A 13 -9.71 -11.37 -10.61
C LEU A 13 -9.20 -12.00 -11.92
N GLY A 14 -8.00 -12.56 -11.90
CA GLY A 14 -7.39 -13.21 -13.07
C GLY A 14 -7.73 -14.70 -13.15
N PRO A 15 -7.81 -15.29 -14.35
CA PRO A 15 -7.70 -16.73 -14.50
C PRO A 15 -6.25 -17.07 -14.23
N SER A 16 -5.84 -17.05 -12.96
CA SER A 16 -4.46 -17.33 -12.62
C SER A 16 -4.18 -18.78 -13.02
N PRO A 17 -3.15 -19.06 -13.82
CA PRO A 17 -2.73 -20.44 -14.08
C PRO A 17 -2.35 -21.20 -12.78
N ILE A 18 -2.23 -20.48 -11.66
CA ILE A 18 -1.97 -21.01 -10.30
C ILE A 18 -3.26 -21.49 -9.62
N LEU A 19 -4.43 -20.95 -9.97
CA LEU A 19 -5.74 -21.32 -9.41
C LEU A 19 -6.68 -21.76 -10.54
N PRO A 20 -7.06 -23.04 -10.64
CA PRO A 20 -7.94 -23.55 -11.70
C PRO A 20 -9.40 -23.14 -11.49
N ILE A 21 -9.67 -21.83 -11.40
CA ILE A 21 -11.00 -21.25 -11.27
C ILE A 21 -11.38 -20.65 -12.62
N LYS A 22 -12.54 -21.07 -13.17
CA LYS A 22 -13.10 -20.41 -14.36
C LYS A 22 -13.54 -19.01 -13.98
N ASN A 23 -12.99 -18.00 -14.66
CA ASN A 23 -13.47 -16.64 -14.54
C ASN A 23 -14.97 -16.59 -14.87
N SER A 24 -15.72 -15.98 -13.97
CA SER A 24 -17.12 -15.67 -14.17
C SER A 24 -17.34 -14.19 -13.82
N LEU A 25 -18.29 -13.55 -14.48
CA LEU A 25 -18.63 -12.14 -14.19
C LEU A 25 -18.94 -11.90 -12.70
N PRO A 26 -19.68 -12.77 -11.98
CA PRO A 26 -19.91 -12.60 -10.54
C PRO A 26 -18.62 -12.62 -9.72
N LEU A 27 -17.66 -13.48 -10.07
CA LEU A 27 -16.37 -13.55 -9.39
C LEU A 27 -15.57 -12.27 -9.61
N CYS A 28 -15.53 -11.74 -10.84
CA CYS A 28 -14.86 -10.48 -11.14
C CYS A 28 -15.47 -9.30 -10.38
N ILE A 29 -16.81 -9.23 -10.31
CA ILE A 29 -17.51 -8.18 -9.55
C ILE A 29 -17.13 -8.26 -8.07
N PHE A 30 -17.19 -9.44 -7.48
CA PHE A 30 -16.80 -9.65 -6.08
C PHE A 30 -15.34 -9.25 -5.84
N ALA A 31 -14.42 -9.68 -6.71
CA ALA A 31 -13.00 -9.34 -6.62
C ALA A 31 -12.78 -7.82 -6.69
N LEU A 32 -13.47 -7.10 -7.58
CA LEU A 32 -13.38 -5.64 -7.70
C LEU A 32 -13.90 -4.91 -6.45
N VAL A 33 -14.98 -5.40 -5.83
CA VAL A 33 -15.50 -4.84 -4.58
C VAL A 33 -14.48 -4.99 -3.46
N VAL A 34 -13.92 -6.20 -3.29
CA VAL A 34 -12.87 -6.46 -2.28
C VAL A 34 -11.63 -5.62 -2.56
N HIS A 35 -11.23 -5.50 -3.83
CA HIS A 35 -10.12 -4.65 -4.25
C HIS A 35 -10.35 -3.18 -3.85
N GLY A 36 -11.55 -2.64 -4.08
CA GLY A 36 -11.90 -1.27 -3.72
C GLY A 36 -11.75 -0.99 -2.22
N LEU A 37 -12.16 -1.94 -1.37
CA LEU A 37 -11.99 -1.83 0.09
C LEU A 37 -10.50 -1.78 0.49
N GLY A 38 -9.68 -2.66 -0.10
CA GLY A 38 -8.23 -2.68 0.15
C GLY A 38 -7.54 -1.41 -0.33
N PHE A 39 -7.90 -0.95 -1.54
CA PHE A 39 -7.33 0.24 -2.16
C PHE A 39 -7.68 1.51 -1.39
N GLY A 40 -8.93 1.68 -0.96
CA GLY A 40 -9.35 2.82 -0.13
C GLY A 40 -8.59 2.89 1.19
N ALA A 41 -8.43 1.75 1.88
CA ALA A 41 -7.64 1.68 3.11
C ALA A 41 -6.17 2.08 2.89
N GLN A 42 -5.59 1.68 1.75
CA GLN A 42 -4.21 2.00 1.40
C GLN A 42 -4.04 3.49 1.05
N PHE A 43 -5.02 4.07 0.36
CA PHE A 43 -5.04 5.50 0.02
C PHE A 43 -5.03 6.37 1.28
N VAL A 44 -5.95 6.11 2.21
CA VAL A 44 -6.05 6.88 3.45
C VAL A 44 -4.82 6.69 4.32
N ALA A 45 -4.36 5.45 4.52
CA ALA A 45 -3.22 5.17 5.38
C ALA A 45 -1.91 5.81 4.86
N THR A 46 -1.66 5.79 3.56
CA THR A 46 -0.44 6.39 2.98
C THR A 46 -0.44 7.91 3.12
N PHE A 47 -1.58 8.55 2.85
CA PHE A 47 -1.70 10.00 3.01
C PHE A 47 -1.57 10.42 4.48
N SER A 48 -2.35 9.79 5.37
CA SER A 48 -2.32 10.10 6.80
C SER A 48 -0.95 9.82 7.43
N GLY A 49 -0.28 8.73 7.04
CA GLY A 49 1.08 8.41 7.49
C GLY A 49 2.08 9.47 7.06
N THR A 50 2.15 9.75 5.75
CA THR A 50 3.07 10.78 5.21
C THR A 50 2.84 12.16 5.83
N HIS A 51 1.58 12.52 6.06
CA HIS A 51 1.24 13.79 6.71
C HIS A 51 1.73 13.83 8.16
N LYS A 52 1.49 12.76 8.92
CA LYS A 52 1.97 12.63 10.30
C LYS A 52 3.50 12.68 10.36
N ASP A 53 4.19 11.96 9.47
CA ASP A 53 5.65 11.92 9.42
C ASP A 53 6.22 13.32 9.10
N ALA A 54 5.54 14.12 8.26
CA ALA A 54 5.94 15.49 7.99
C ALA A 54 5.85 16.37 9.26
N LEU A 55 4.80 16.21 10.07
CA LEU A 55 4.67 16.93 11.34
C LEU A 55 5.74 16.50 12.35
N GLU A 56 6.01 15.20 12.45
CA GLU A 56 7.08 14.66 13.32
C GLU A 56 8.48 15.11 12.88
N ALA A 57 8.69 15.34 11.58
CA ALA A 57 9.91 15.94 11.04
C ALA A 57 10.06 17.45 11.34
N GLY A 58 9.08 18.07 12.02
CA GLY A 58 9.12 19.46 12.47
C GLY A 58 8.46 20.45 11.52
N LEU A 59 7.71 19.99 10.51
CA LEU A 59 6.89 20.90 9.69
C LEU A 59 5.70 21.42 10.50
N PRO A 60 5.25 22.67 10.26
CA PRO A 60 4.11 23.26 10.96
C PRO A 60 2.80 22.54 10.58
N ASP A 61 1.90 22.37 11.55
CA ASP A 61 0.55 21.86 11.30
C ASP A 61 -0.35 22.98 10.74
N ASP A 62 -0.16 23.28 9.45
CA ASP A 62 -0.91 24.29 8.72
C ASP A 62 -1.30 23.82 7.31
N LEU A 63 -2.07 24.66 6.62
CA LEU A 63 -2.47 24.42 5.23
C LEU A 63 -1.28 24.34 4.27
N THR A 64 -0.13 24.92 4.62
CA THR A 64 1.08 24.87 3.81
C THR A 64 1.63 23.46 3.78
N THR A 65 1.83 22.84 4.95
CA THR A 65 2.31 21.45 5.06
C THR A 65 1.31 20.47 4.45
N TYR A 66 0.02 20.65 4.70
CA TYR A 66 -1.02 19.84 4.06
C TYR A 66 -0.96 19.94 2.53
N GLY A 67 -0.83 21.17 2.00
CA GLY A 67 -0.69 21.43 0.56
C GLY A 67 0.54 20.76 -0.05
N LEU A 68 1.68 20.80 0.64
CA LEU A 68 2.91 20.14 0.19
C LEU A 68 2.76 18.60 0.16
N VAL A 69 2.26 18.00 1.25
CA VAL A 69 2.08 16.54 1.36
C VAL A 69 1.06 16.06 0.33
N SER A 70 -0.08 16.74 0.19
CA SER A 70 -1.11 16.38 -0.78
C SER A 70 -0.66 16.57 -2.23
N GLY A 71 0.10 17.63 -2.52
CA GLY A 71 0.71 17.83 -3.83
C GLY A 71 1.65 16.68 -4.19
N LEU A 72 2.60 16.34 -3.30
CA LEU A 72 3.56 15.27 -3.52
C LEU A 72 2.88 13.89 -3.69
N TRP A 73 1.92 13.59 -2.82
CA TRP A 73 1.17 12.34 -2.88
C TRP A 73 0.35 12.23 -4.17
N ASN A 74 -0.35 13.29 -4.58
CA ASN A 74 -1.14 13.29 -5.82
C ASN A 74 -0.25 13.26 -7.07
N SER A 75 0.90 13.92 -7.07
CA SER A 75 1.87 13.82 -8.17
C SER A 75 2.42 12.39 -8.31
N SER A 76 2.73 11.74 -7.19
CA SER A 76 3.17 10.34 -7.17
C SER A 76 2.08 9.42 -7.72
N PHE A 77 0.82 9.65 -7.32
CA PHE A 77 -0.32 8.91 -7.85
C PHE A 77 -0.53 9.14 -9.36
N ALA A 78 -0.46 10.40 -9.82
CA ALA A 78 -0.58 10.73 -11.24
C ALA A 78 0.52 10.09 -12.09
N LEU A 79 1.75 10.03 -11.58
CA LEU A 79 2.86 9.33 -12.23
C LEU A 79 2.58 7.83 -12.36
N GLY A 80 2.08 7.20 -11.28
CA GLY A 80 1.64 5.80 -11.31
C GLY A 80 0.49 5.57 -12.29
N GLY A 81 -0.47 6.50 -12.36
CA GLY A 81 -1.58 6.48 -13.30
C GLY A 81 -1.17 6.64 -14.77
N PHE A 82 -0.03 7.26 -15.04
CA PHE A 82 0.56 7.33 -16.37
C PHE A 82 1.33 6.05 -16.73
N ILE A 83 2.23 5.61 -15.85
CA ILE A 83 3.11 4.46 -16.11
C ILE A 83 2.33 3.13 -16.08
N GLY A 84 1.39 2.99 -15.16
CA GLY A 84 0.65 1.76 -14.91
C GLY A 84 -0.06 1.23 -16.16
N PRO A 85 -0.95 1.99 -16.81
CA PRO A 85 -1.64 1.57 -18.02
C PRO A 85 -0.69 1.26 -19.18
N SER A 86 0.40 2.03 -19.34
CA SER A 86 1.40 1.78 -20.40
C SER A 86 2.07 0.42 -20.23
N ILE A 87 2.52 0.09 -19.01
CA ILE A 87 3.13 -1.22 -18.73
C ILE A 87 2.09 -2.33 -18.80
N ALA A 88 0.89 -2.11 -18.26
CA ALA A 88 -0.19 -3.09 -18.27
C ALA A 88 -0.64 -3.45 -19.70
N GLY A 89 -0.67 -2.48 -20.63
CA GLY A 89 -0.96 -2.73 -22.05
C GLY A 89 0.10 -3.64 -22.70
N LEU A 90 1.38 -3.32 -22.51
CA LEU A 90 2.48 -4.15 -23.01
C LEU A 90 2.45 -5.57 -22.43
N MET A 91 2.17 -5.70 -21.13
CA MET A 91 2.01 -7.01 -20.49
C MET A 91 0.81 -7.78 -21.03
N PHE A 92 -0.31 -7.11 -21.25
CA PHE A 92 -1.51 -7.72 -21.83
C PHE A 92 -1.23 -8.29 -23.22
N ASP A 93 -0.51 -7.55 -24.08
CA ASP A 93 -0.20 -7.97 -25.44
C ASP A 93 0.84 -9.10 -25.50
N THR A 94 1.76 -9.17 -24.53
CA THR A 94 2.89 -10.13 -24.54
C THR A 94 2.61 -11.43 -23.80
N ILE A 95 2.05 -11.35 -22.58
CA ILE A 95 1.87 -12.50 -21.68
C ILE A 95 0.40 -12.77 -21.35
N GLY A 96 -0.52 -11.91 -21.80
CA GLY A 96 -1.95 -12.04 -21.58
C GLY A 96 -2.41 -11.65 -20.17
N PHE A 97 -3.72 -11.58 -20.00
CA PHE A 97 -4.37 -11.08 -18.78
C PHE A 97 -4.10 -11.95 -17.52
N GLY A 98 -4.06 -13.28 -17.66
CA GLY A 98 -3.88 -14.18 -16.52
C GLY A 98 -2.50 -14.08 -15.86
N TRP A 99 -1.44 -14.00 -16.66
CA TRP A 99 -0.09 -13.77 -16.15
C TRP A 99 0.11 -12.33 -15.68
N GLY A 100 -0.47 -11.35 -16.40
CA GLY A 100 -0.41 -9.95 -16.00
C GLY A 100 -0.98 -9.69 -14.61
N THR A 101 -2.19 -10.19 -14.33
CA THR A 101 -2.83 -10.08 -13.01
C THR A 101 -2.04 -10.78 -11.91
N SER A 102 -1.42 -11.93 -12.20
CA SER A 102 -0.58 -12.66 -11.23
C SER A 102 0.69 -11.87 -10.87
N ILE A 103 1.33 -11.20 -11.83
CA ILE A 103 2.49 -10.33 -11.57
C ILE A 103 2.09 -9.13 -10.71
N ILE A 104 0.94 -8.51 -10.99
CA ILE A 104 0.43 -7.41 -10.17
C ILE A 104 0.09 -7.86 -8.75
N ALA A 105 -0.46 -9.07 -8.58
CA ALA A 105 -0.67 -9.66 -7.25
C ALA A 105 0.65 -9.87 -6.50
N LEU A 106 1.69 -10.40 -7.17
CA LEU A 106 3.02 -10.55 -6.58
C LEU A 106 3.63 -9.21 -6.17
N LEU A 107 3.45 -8.16 -6.99
CA LEU A 107 3.90 -6.81 -6.66
C LEU A 107 3.20 -6.28 -5.41
N HIS A 108 1.88 -6.45 -5.29
CA HIS A 108 1.13 -6.06 -4.09
C HIS A 108 1.57 -6.84 -2.85
N LEU A 109 1.86 -8.13 -3.00
CA LEU A 109 2.38 -8.97 -1.92
C LEU A 109 3.76 -8.48 -1.45
N PHE A 110 4.65 -8.16 -2.39
CA PHE A 110 5.97 -7.62 -2.08
C PHE A 110 5.88 -6.29 -1.32
N VAL A 111 5.03 -5.37 -1.78
CA VAL A 111 4.75 -4.11 -1.07
C VAL A 111 4.19 -4.39 0.33
N ALA A 112 3.25 -5.33 0.47
CA ALA A 112 2.70 -5.69 1.76
C ALA A 112 3.78 -6.19 2.74
N ILE A 113 4.69 -7.04 2.27
CA ILE A 113 5.80 -7.56 3.07
C ILE A 113 6.73 -6.43 3.52
N ILE A 114 7.13 -5.54 2.60
CA ILE A 114 7.97 -4.38 2.95
C ILE A 114 7.27 -3.49 3.97
N THR A 115 6.01 -3.14 3.75
CA THR A 115 5.27 -2.28 4.69
C THR A 115 5.16 -2.93 6.06
N ILE A 116 4.90 -4.24 6.14
CA ILE A 116 4.86 -4.97 7.41
C ILE A 116 6.23 -4.95 8.09
N PHE A 117 7.29 -5.25 7.34
CA PHE A 117 8.65 -5.26 7.86
C PHE A 117 9.06 -3.90 8.42
N LEU A 118 8.85 -2.82 7.65
CA LEU A 118 9.12 -1.45 8.10
C LEU A 118 8.27 -1.09 9.32
N SER A 119 6.97 -1.40 9.30
CA SER A 119 6.09 -1.12 10.45
C SER A 119 6.54 -1.87 11.71
N CYS A 120 7.04 -3.10 11.57
CA CYS A 120 7.59 -3.87 12.68
C CYS A 120 8.91 -3.26 13.18
N TYR A 121 9.79 -2.84 12.27
CA TYR A 121 11.05 -2.18 12.60
C TYR A 121 10.84 -0.86 13.37
N TYR A 122 10.01 0.04 12.84
CA TYR A 122 9.70 1.32 13.50
C TYR A 122 8.99 1.13 14.84
N ARG A 123 8.17 0.08 14.99
CA ARG A 123 7.52 -0.22 16.28
C ARG A 123 8.52 -0.66 17.34
N ASP A 124 9.55 -1.41 16.96
CA ASP A 124 10.60 -1.86 17.89
C ASP A 124 11.45 -0.67 18.34
N GLU A 125 11.81 0.22 17.41
CA GLU A 125 12.56 1.44 17.70
C GLU A 125 11.81 2.39 18.66
N ASP A 126 10.53 2.67 18.42
CA ASP A 126 9.70 3.49 19.33
C ASP A 126 9.56 2.84 20.72
N LEU A 127 9.43 1.51 20.79
CA LEU A 127 9.34 0.80 22.07
C LEU A 127 10.66 0.86 22.85
N ALA A 128 11.80 0.72 22.15
CA ALA A 128 13.13 0.83 22.73
C ALA A 128 13.38 2.24 23.28
N GLU A 129 13.02 3.27 22.52
CA GLU A 129 13.16 4.67 22.95
C GLU A 129 12.31 4.96 24.19
N ARG A 130 11.02 4.61 24.16
CA ARG A 130 10.10 4.78 25.31
C ARG A 130 10.59 4.07 26.57
N THR A 131 11.10 2.85 26.42
CA THR A 131 11.65 2.07 27.54
C THR A 131 12.88 2.76 28.13
N SER A 132 13.76 3.30 27.28
CA SER A 132 14.95 4.03 27.72
C SER A 132 14.62 5.33 28.48
N LEU A 133 13.61 6.07 28.02
CA LEU A 133 13.13 7.28 28.68
C LEU A 133 12.49 6.96 30.03
N PHE A 134 11.68 5.90 30.10
CA PHE A 134 11.09 5.44 31.34
C PHE A 134 12.15 5.02 32.37
N GLN A 135 13.18 4.28 31.95
CA GLN A 135 14.29 3.90 32.82
C GLN A 135 15.06 5.13 33.34
N ARG A 136 15.29 6.14 32.49
CA ARG A 136 15.92 7.41 32.91
C ARG A 136 15.06 8.19 33.91
N PHE A 137 13.74 8.19 33.72
CA PHE A 137 12.80 8.82 34.65
C PHE A 137 12.81 8.10 36.02
N VAL A 138 12.71 6.77 36.03
CA VAL A 138 12.75 5.96 37.27
C VAL A 138 14.08 6.14 38.02
N ARG A 139 15.22 6.21 37.32
CA ARG A 139 16.54 6.40 37.94
C ARG A 139 16.73 7.78 38.58
N LYS A 140 15.88 8.77 38.25
CA LYS A 140 15.93 10.13 38.78
C LYS A 140 15.00 10.36 39.99
N SER A 141 14.16 9.38 40.33
CA SER A 141 13.29 9.37 41.53
C SER A 141 13.96 8.63 42.69
#